data_AF-A0A8S3BYR7-F1
#
_entry.id   AF-A0A8S3BYR7-F1
#
_cell.length_a   1.000
_cell.length_b   1.000
_cell.length_c   1.000
_cell.angle_alpha   90.00
_cell.angle_beta   90.00
_cell.angle_gamma   90.00
#
_symmetry.space_group_name_H-M   'P 1'
#
loop_
_entity.id
_entity.type
_entity.pdbx_description
1 polymer ?
#
loop_
_entity_poly.entity_id
_entity_poly.type
_entity_poly.pdbx_seq_one_letter_code
_entity_poly.pdbx_strand_id
1 'polypeptide(L)' 'PSPIQLQALPLALLGLDLLIQAKSGTGKTLVFSITALEFVQAIDNDDNENSTVITTKVIMLAPTREIAQQIVQ' A
#
# COMPACT_ATOMS: atom_id res chain seq x y z
N PRO A 1 -8.88 11.64 8.43
CA PRO A 1 -9.00 10.63 7.36
C PRO A 1 -10.07 11.04 6.33
N SER A 2 -9.77 10.95 5.04
CA SER A 2 -10.73 11.25 3.97
C SER A 2 -11.78 10.14 3.84
N PRO A 3 -12.96 10.38 3.21
CA PRO A 3 -13.99 9.37 3.06
C PRO A 3 -13.49 8.08 2.37
N ILE A 4 -12.62 8.22 1.37
CA ILE A 4 -12.03 7.06 0.69
C ILE A 4 -11.09 6.27 1.59
N GLN A 5 -10.37 6.93 2.51
CA GLN A 5 -9.52 6.25 3.49
C GLN A 5 -10.34 5.46 4.50
N LEU A 6 -11.43 6.07 5.01
CA LEU A 6 -12.31 5.42 5.99
C LEU A 6 -12.98 4.16 5.43
N GLN A 7 -13.34 4.18 4.15
CA GLN A 7 -14.01 3.05 3.50
C GLN A 7 -13.02 1.98 3.04
N ALA A 8 -11.91 2.37 2.43
CA ALA A 8 -11.00 1.43 1.78
C ALA A 8 -10.00 0.81 2.75
N LEU A 9 -9.47 1.55 3.73
CA LEU A 9 -8.38 1.06 4.58
C LEU A 9 -8.77 -0.19 5.40
N PRO A 10 -9.95 -0.27 6.06
CA PRO A 10 -10.32 -1.47 6.79
C PRO A 10 -10.44 -2.70 5.90
N LEU A 11 -11.00 -2.53 4.69
CA LEU A 11 -11.15 -3.63 3.74
C LEU A 11 -9.80 -4.07 3.16
N ALA A 12 -8.89 -3.12 2.93
CA ALA A 12 -7.55 -3.39 2.42
C ALA A 12 -6.71 -4.16 3.45
N LEU A 13 -6.78 -3.78 4.72
CA LEU A 13 -6.10 -4.46 5.83
C LEU A 13 -6.65 -5.87 6.11
N LEU A 14 -7.87 -6.17 5.67
CA LEU A 14 -8.41 -7.54 5.67
C LEU A 14 -7.87 -8.40 4.52
N GLY A 15 -7.03 -7.84 3.64
CA GLY A 15 -6.47 -8.55 2.49
C GLY A 15 -7.45 -8.76 1.35
N LEU A 16 -8.50 -7.94 1.27
CA LEU A 16 -9.47 -8.00 0.18
C LEU A 16 -8.96 -7.24 -1.05
N ASP A 17 -9.26 -7.76 -2.23
CA ASP A 17 -9.05 -7.05 -3.49
C ASP A 17 -10.07 -5.91 -3.63
N LEU A 18 -9.57 -4.69 -3.93
CA LEU A 18 -10.40 -3.49 -3.97
C LEU A 18 -10.26 -2.72 -5.27
N LEU A 19 -11.40 -2.27 -5.80
CA LEU A 19 -11.46 -1.22 -6.81
C LEU A 19 -11.84 0.11 -6.14
N ILE A 20 -10.86 1.02 -6.06
CA ILE A 20 -11.00 2.29 -5.33
C ILE A 20 -11.15 3.44 -6.33
N GLN A 21 -12.32 4.08 -6.37
CA GLN A 21 -12.57 5.24 -7.24
C GLN A 21 -12.69 6.52 -6.42
N ALA A 22 -11.80 7.49 -6.68
CA ALA A 22 -11.89 8.83 -6.11
C ALA A 22 -11.14 9.84 -6.97
N LYS A 23 -11.36 11.14 -6.77
CA LYS A 23 -10.61 12.22 -7.46
C LYS A 23 -9.13 12.26 -7.03
N SER A 24 -8.23 12.81 -7.84
CA SER A 24 -6.84 13.02 -7.41
C SER A 24 -6.78 13.90 -6.15
N GLY A 25 -5.76 13.72 -5.31
CA GLY A 25 -5.60 14.47 -4.06
C GLY A 25 -6.52 14.05 -2.90
N THR A 26 -7.36 13.01 -3.06
CA THR A 26 -8.28 12.56 -1.99
C THR A 26 -7.65 11.55 -1.01
N GLY A 27 -6.34 11.31 -1.10
CA GLY A 27 -5.63 10.44 -0.17
C GLY A 27 -5.68 8.94 -0.47
N LYS A 28 -5.87 8.55 -1.74
CA LYS A 28 -5.75 7.15 -2.21
C LYS A 28 -4.35 6.58 -1.98
N THR A 29 -3.32 7.40 -2.17
CA THR A 29 -1.92 7.01 -1.91
C THR A 29 -1.73 6.48 -0.50
N LEU A 30 -2.30 7.18 0.49
CA LEU A 30 -2.20 6.77 1.88
C LEU A 30 -2.83 5.38 2.12
N VAL A 31 -3.92 5.04 1.42
CA VAL A 31 -4.60 3.75 1.59
C VAL A 31 -3.67 2.61 1.20
N PHE A 32 -3.11 2.63 -0.02
CA PHE A 32 -2.24 1.54 -0.45
C PHE A 32 -0.87 1.57 0.23
N SER A 33 -0.34 2.74 0.63
CA SER A 33 0.94 2.82 1.35
C SER A 33 0.84 2.23 2.77
N ILE A 34 -0.21 2.57 3.53
CA ILE A 34 -0.42 1.97 4.86
C ILE A 34 -0.65 0.46 4.72
N THR A 35 -1.51 0.05 3.78
CA THR A 35 -1.77 -1.37 3.53
C THR A 35 -0.46 -2.12 3.23
N ALA A 36 0.33 -1.62 2.28
CA ALA A 36 1.63 -2.20 1.93
C ALA A 36 2.57 -2.35 3.13
N LEU A 37 2.69 -1.31 3.96
CA LEU A 37 3.56 -1.34 5.14
C LEU A 37 3.11 -2.36 6.19
N GLU A 38 1.81 -2.43 6.48
CA GLU A 38 1.25 -3.41 7.43
C GLU A 38 1.50 -4.85 6.95
N PHE A 39 1.29 -5.13 5.66
CA PHE A 39 1.61 -6.46 5.10
C PHE A 39 3.10 -6.77 5.12
N VAL A 40 3.96 -5.81 4.79
CA VAL A 40 5.42 -5.98 4.84
C VAL A 40 5.87 -6.32 6.25
N GLN A 41 5.40 -5.57 7.26
CA GLN A 41 5.71 -5.81 8.66
C GLN A 41 5.20 -7.17 9.13
N ALA A 42 3.98 -7.56 8.74
CA ALA A 42 3.45 -8.88 9.07
C ALA A 42 4.32 -10.01 8.50
N ILE A 43 4.78 -9.88 7.25
CA ILE A 43 5.69 -10.84 6.61
C ILE A 43 7.06 -10.86 7.31
N ASP A 44 7.64 -9.69 7.62
CA ASP A 44 8.93 -9.60 8.32
C ASP A 44 8.90 -10.23 9.71
N ASN A 45 7.76 -10.16 10.41
CA ASN A 45 7.61 -10.78 11.73
C ASN A 45 7.45 -12.31 11.66
N ASP A 46 6.97 -12.84 10.53
CA ASP A 46 6.74 -14.28 10.32
C ASP A 46 7.99 -14.97 9.73
N ASP A 47 8.76 -14.23 8.93
CA ASP A 47 10.09 -14.65 8.47
C ASP A 47 11.07 -14.61 9.67
N ASN A 48 11.48 -15.79 10.15
CA ASN A 48 12.52 -15.90 11.19
C ASN A 48 13.71 -14.98 10.88
N GLU A 49 14.18 -14.22 11.87
CA GLU A 49 15.19 -13.13 11.83
C GLU A 49 16.52 -13.43 11.07
N ASN A 50 16.72 -14.65 10.59
CA ASN A 50 17.92 -15.14 9.93
C ASN A 50 17.84 -15.13 8.39
N SER A 51 16.73 -14.70 7.77
CA SER A 51 16.65 -14.59 6.31
C SER A 51 17.31 -13.30 5.83
N THR A 52 18.59 -13.37 5.45
CA THR A 52 19.36 -12.24 4.90
C THR A 52 18.98 -11.88 3.46
N VAL A 53 17.92 -12.48 2.93
CA VAL A 53 17.49 -12.29 1.54
C VAL A 53 16.51 -11.13 1.45
N ILE A 54 16.97 -10.01 0.91
CA ILE A 54 16.10 -8.87 0.58
C ILE A 54 15.23 -9.26 -0.62
N THR A 55 13.92 -9.34 -0.42
CA THR A 55 12.94 -9.64 -1.47
C THR A 55 11.94 -8.49 -1.63
N THR A 56 11.49 -8.25 -2.87
CA THR A 56 10.45 -7.25 -3.15
C THR A 56 9.08 -7.83 -2.75
N LYS A 57 8.47 -7.27 -1.71
CA LYS A 57 7.18 -7.73 -1.17
C LYS A 57 5.96 -7.04 -1.79
N VAL A 58 6.13 -5.81 -2.27
CA VAL A 58 5.04 -4.98 -2.81
C VAL A 58 5.49 -4.29 -4.09
N ILE A 59 4.59 -4.26 -5.09
CA ILE A 59 4.79 -3.52 -6.34
C ILE A 59 3.65 -2.50 -6.48
N MET A 60 4.00 -1.23 -6.64
CA MET A 60 3.05 -0.16 -6.99
C MET A 60 3.28 0.25 -8.44
N LEU A 61 2.24 0.17 -9.26
CA LEU A 61 2.29 0.54 -10.66
C LEU A 61 1.62 1.90 -10.86
N ALA A 62 2.28 2.77 -11.62
CA ALA A 62 1.76 4.07 -12.01
C ALA A 62 1.83 4.21 -13.53
N PRO A 63 0.87 4.91 -14.16
CA PRO A 63 0.80 5.00 -15.62
C PRO A 63 1.85 5.93 -16.23
N THR A 64 2.45 6.83 -15.43
CA THR A 64 3.51 7.73 -15.87
C THR A 64 4.59 7.85 -14.81
N ARG A 65 5.80 8.24 -15.26
CA ARG A 65 6.95 8.46 -14.40
C ARG A 65 6.68 9.55 -13.36
N GLU A 66 5.99 10.61 -13.75
CA GLU A 66 5.67 11.75 -12.90
C GLU A 66 4.73 11.34 -11.75
N ILE A 67 3.74 10.48 -12.03
CA ILE A 67 2.87 9.93 -10.99
C ILE A 67 3.64 8.96 -10.08
N ALA A 68 4.54 8.13 -10.63
CA ALA A 68 5.40 7.27 -9.81
C ALA A 68 6.25 8.09 -8.83
N GLN A 69 6.83 9.21 -9.29
CA GLN A 69 7.62 10.11 -8.46
C GLN A 69 6.79 10.75 -7.33
N GLN A 70 5.53 11.11 -7.59
CA GLN A 70 4.62 11.63 -6.57
C GLN A 70 4.24 10.61 -5.49
N ILE A 71 4.35 9.31 -5.78
CA ILE A 71 4.08 8.24 -4.80
C ILE A 71 5.30 8.00 -3.89
N VAL A 72 6.51 8.21 -4.41
CA VAL A 72 7.78 7.97 -3.70
C VAL A 72 8.17 9.13 -2.78
N GLN A 73 7.79 10.36 -3.13
CA GLN A 73 8.06 11.57 -2.33
C GLN A 73 7.14 11.69 -1.12
#